data_AF-A0AAD9PFX3-F1
#
_entry.id   AF-A0AAD9PFX3-F1
#
_cell.length_a   1.000
_cell.length_b   1.000
_cell.length_c   1.000
_cell.angle_alpha   90.00
_cell.angle_beta   90.00
_cell.angle_gamma   90.00
#
_symmetry.space_group_name_H-M   'P 1'
#
loop_
_entity.id
_entity.type
_entity.pdbx_description
1 polymer ?
#
loop_
_entity_poly.entity_id
_entity_poly.type
_entity_poly.pdbx_seq_one_letter_code
_entity_poly.pdbx_strand_id
1 'polypeptide(L)' 'MVTPLQLPEHYRLDQLQAEFDFVTDKYIEASRRFRLIQYREREIPDFKNKAMIPAFDWEISEDVFSEYEKKPEM' A
#
# COMPACT_ATOMS: atom_id res chain seq x y z
N MET A 1 -31.66 -43.55 -5.59
CA MET A 1 -30.86 -43.16 -4.41
C MET A 1 -30.11 -41.90 -4.79
N VAL A 2 -30.37 -40.78 -4.10
CA VAL A 2 -29.76 -39.48 -4.41
C VAL A 2 -28.68 -39.25 -3.36
N THR A 3 -27.41 -39.20 -3.76
CA THR A 3 -26.31 -38.90 -2.84
C THR A 3 -26.46 -37.46 -2.37
N PRO A 4 -26.52 -37.17 -1.06
CA PRO A 4 -26.58 -35.79 -0.61
C PRO A 4 -25.28 -35.08 -1.00
N LEU A 5 -25.40 -33.88 -1.57
CA LEU A 5 -24.26 -32.99 -1.82
C LEU A 5 -23.59 -32.70 -0.47
N GLN A 6 -22.44 -33.33 -0.24
CA GLN A 6 -21.63 -33.14 0.94
C GLN A 6 -21.00 -31.75 0.85
N LEU A 7 -21.60 -30.77 1.52
CA LEU A 7 -21.01 -29.44 1.69
C LEU A 7 -19.66 -29.58 2.42
N PRO A 8 -18.61 -28.86 2.01
CA PRO A 8 -17.34 -28.89 2.71
C PRO A 8 -17.56 -28.52 4.19
N GLU A 9 -17.04 -29.34 5.11
CA GLU A 9 -17.32 -29.24 6.55
C GLU A 9 -16.87 -27.92 7.21
N HIS A 10 -16.13 -27.07 6.51
CA HIS A 10 -15.68 -25.80 7.06
C HIS A 10 -15.24 -24.83 5.94
N TYR A 11 -15.76 -23.62 5.98
CA TYR A 11 -15.17 -22.46 5.30
C TYR A 11 -13.93 -22.06 6.12
N ARG A 12 -12.72 -22.21 5.58
CA ARG A 12 -11.48 -21.85 6.29
C ARG A 12 -11.26 -20.34 6.31
N LEU A 13 -11.88 -19.66 7.27
CA LEU A 13 -11.68 -18.23 7.54
C LEU A 13 -10.20 -17.88 7.75
N ASP A 14 -9.42 -18.78 8.37
CA ASP A 14 -8.04 -18.53 8.77
C ASP A 14 -7.08 -18.25 7.60
N GLN A 15 -7.35 -18.75 6.40
CA GLN A 15 -6.42 -18.60 5.27
C GLN A 15 -6.34 -17.17 4.74
N LEU A 16 -7.40 -16.37 4.93
CA LEU A 16 -7.45 -14.98 4.51
C LEU A 16 -7.13 -14.02 5.66
N GLN A 17 -6.94 -14.51 6.89
CA GLN A 17 -6.69 -13.66 8.06
C GLN A 17 -5.47 -12.76 7.85
N ALA A 18 -4.41 -13.30 7.23
CA ALA A 18 -3.20 -12.54 6.91
C ALA A 18 -3.42 -11.36 5.94
N GLU A 19 -4.51 -11.36 5.16
CA GLU A 19 -4.87 -10.24 4.28
C GLU A 19 -5.47 -9.06 5.06
N PHE A 20 -5.98 -9.31 6.27
CA PHE A 20 -6.57 -8.30 7.15
C PHE A 20 -5.62 -7.83 8.26
N ASP A 21 -4.51 -8.53 8.46
CA ASP A 21 -3.53 -8.15 9.47
C ASP A 21 -2.87 -6.81 9.09
N PHE A 22 -2.77 -5.91 10.06
CA PHE A 22 -2.04 -4.67 9.86
C PHE A 22 -0.54 -4.94 9.71
N VAL A 23 0.09 -4.20 8.81
CA VAL A 23 1.55 -4.19 8.68
C VAL A 23 2.18 -3.47 9.86
N THR A 24 3.46 -3.76 10.13
CA THR A 24 4.20 -3.02 11.16
C THR A 24 4.60 -1.64 10.67
N ASP A 25 4.96 -0.75 11.62
CA ASP A 25 5.45 0.59 11.31
C ASP A 25 6.64 0.56 10.34
N LYS A 26 7.57 -0.39 10.54
CA LYS A 26 8.71 -0.58 9.63
C LYS A 26 8.27 -0.83 8.18
N TYR A 27 7.22 -1.61 7.98
CA TYR A 27 6.72 -1.93 6.63
C TYR A 27 5.95 -0.75 6.03
N ILE A 28 5.14 -0.03 6.82
CA ILE A 28 4.40 1.12 6.31
C ILE A 28 5.34 2.29 5.98
N GLU A 29 6.39 2.50 6.77
CA GLU A 29 7.42 3.51 6.52
C GLU A 29 8.24 3.22 5.27
N ALA A 30 8.41 1.94 4.92
CA ALA A 30 9.08 1.53 3.69
C ALA A 30 8.19 1.64 2.43
N SER A 31 6.88 1.84 2.57
CA SER A 31 5.97 1.96 1.41
C SER A 31 6.15 3.29 0.69
N ARG A 32 6.52 3.23 -0.59
CA ARG A 32 6.60 4.40 -1.48
C ARG A 32 5.26 5.10 -1.62
N ARG A 33 4.16 4.35 -1.71
CA ARG A 33 2.81 4.88 -1.81
C ARG A 33 2.42 5.64 -0.55
N PHE A 34 2.67 5.07 0.62
CA PHE A 34 2.40 5.75 1.88
C PHE A 34 3.18 7.07 1.99
N ARG A 35 4.46 7.04 1.66
CA ARG A 35 5.32 8.23 1.62
C ARG A 35 4.82 9.29 0.65
N LEU A 36 4.39 8.89 -0.55
CA LEU A 36 3.85 9.81 -1.56
C LEU A 36 2.55 10.48 -1.10
N ILE A 37 1.68 9.75 -0.41
CA ILE A 37 0.45 10.29 0.20
C ILE A 37 0.83 11.34 1.26
N GLN A 38 1.79 11.04 2.13
CA GLN A 38 2.25 11.99 3.16
C GLN A 38 2.84 13.26 2.54
N TYR A 39 3.60 13.16 1.45
CA TYR A 39 4.17 14.32 0.76
C TYR A 39 3.10 15.21 0.11
N ARG A 40 2.04 14.59 -0.45
CA ARG A 40 0.89 15.32 -0.98
C ARG A 40 0.14 16.05 0.13
N GLU A 41 -0.12 15.38 1.25
CA GLU A 41 -0.84 15.95 2.39
C GLU A 41 -0.10 17.12 3.04
N ARG A 42 1.24 17.10 3.00
CA ARG A 42 2.11 18.20 3.44
C ARG A 42 2.27 19.33 2.42
N GLU A 43 1.55 19.26 1.30
CA GLU A 43 1.62 20.23 0.20
C GLU A 43 3.03 20.50 -0.34
N ILE A 44 3.92 19.50 -0.31
CA ILE A 44 5.27 19.65 -0.85
C ILE A 44 5.16 20.01 -2.35
N PRO A 45 5.85 21.06 -2.85
CA PRO A 45 5.65 21.59 -4.20
C PRO A 45 5.71 20.54 -5.32
N ASP A 46 6.62 19.57 -5.20
CA ASP A 46 6.83 18.52 -6.20
C ASP A 46 5.72 17.43 -6.20
N PHE A 47 4.88 17.39 -5.15
CA PHE A 47 3.90 16.32 -4.92
C PHE A 47 2.45 16.81 -4.73
N LYS A 48 2.24 18.07 -4.33
CA LYS A 48 0.92 18.63 -3.99
C LYS A 48 -0.13 18.55 -5.09
N ASN A 49 0.29 18.64 -6.35
CA ASN A 49 -0.59 18.64 -7.52
C ASN A 49 -0.68 17.29 -8.24
N LYS A 50 -0.19 16.19 -7.64
CA LYS A 50 -0.35 14.86 -8.24
C LYS A 50 -1.82 14.44 -8.13
N ALA A 51 -2.53 14.61 -9.26
CA ALA A 51 -3.97 14.32 -9.36
C ALA A 51 -4.31 12.86 -9.05
N MET A 52 -3.40 11.92 -9.33
CA MET A 52 -3.59 10.49 -9.06
C MET A 52 -2.35 9.90 -8.36
N ILE A 53 -2.60 9.18 -7.27
CA ILE A 53 -1.62 8.34 -6.59
C ILE A 53 -1.86 6.91 -7.09
N PRO A 54 -0.83 6.19 -7.60
CA PRO A 54 -0.98 4.79 -8.00
C PRO A 54 -1.54 3.92 -6.87
N ALA A 55 -2.23 2.85 -7.24
CA ALA A 55 -2.89 1.98 -6.27
C ALA A 55 -1.86 1.11 -5.54
N PHE A 56 -0.77 0.74 -6.22
CA PHE A 56 0.22 -0.18 -5.71
C PHE A 56 1.62 0.43 -5.62
N ASP A 57 2.40 -0.08 -4.67
CA ASP A 57 3.75 0.41 -4.38
C ASP A 57 4.74 0.18 -5.53
N TRP A 58 4.55 -0.91 -6.28
CA TRP A 58 5.40 -1.30 -7.41
C TRP A 58 5.18 -0.46 -8.67
N GLU A 59 4.07 0.30 -8.73
CA GLU A 59 3.81 1.27 -9.81
C GLU A 59 4.55 2.60 -9.59
N ILE A 60 5.11 2.81 -8.39
CA ILE A 60 5.84 4.02 -8.03
C ILE A 60 7.33 3.73 -8.15
N SER A 61 7.98 4.42 -9.08
CA SER A 61 9.42 4.29 -9.27
C SER A 61 10.21 4.82 -8.06
N GLU A 62 11.34 4.19 -7.75
CA GLU A 62 12.19 4.58 -6.61
C GLU A 62 12.75 6.00 -6.75
N ASP A 63 12.96 6.45 -7.99
CA ASP A 63 13.52 7.76 -8.29
C ASP A 63 12.53 8.93 -8.12
N VAL A 64 11.24 8.65 -7.89
CA VAL A 64 10.18 9.67 -7.71
C VAL A 64 10.52 10.66 -6.59
N PHE A 65 11.31 10.25 -5.60
CA PHE A 65 11.69 11.09 -4.46
C PHE A 65 13.08 11.73 -4.61
N SER A 66 13.93 11.21 -5.51
CA SER A 66 15.33 11.58 -5.62
C SER A 66 15.56 13.08 -5.81
N GLU A 67 14.77 13.72 -6.66
CA GLU A 67 14.94 15.16 -6.95
C GLU A 67 14.51 16.06 -5.79
N TYR A 68 13.57 15.62 -4.96
CA TYR A 68 13.17 16.34 -3.77
C TYR A 68 14.19 16.17 -2.63
N GLU A 69 14.68 14.95 -2.41
CA GLU A 69 15.62 14.61 -1.33
C GLU A 69 17.02 15.17 -1.52
N LYS A 70 17.44 15.39 -2.78
CA LYS A 70 18.73 16.03 -3.09
C LYS A 70 18.76 17.51 -2.74
N LYS A 71 17.61 18.16 -2.54
CA LYS A 71 17.56 19.57 -2.15
C LYS A 71 18.02 19.67 -0.69
N PRO A 72 19.07 20.47 -0.39
CA PRO A 72 19.42 20.72 1.00
C PRO A 72 18.22 21.34 1.71
N GLU A 73 17.97 20.92 2.95
CA GLU A 73 16.96 21.56 3.81
C GLU A 73 17.27 23.07 3.86
N MET A 74 16.32 23.90 3.41
CA MET A 74 16.41 25.36 3.50
C MET A 74 16.06 25.83 4.90
#